data_AF-A0A5N7JTR5-F1
#
_entry.id   AF-A0A5N7JTR5-F1
#
_cell.length_a   1.000
_cell.length_b   1.000
_cell.length_c   1.000
_cell.angle_alpha   90.00
_cell.angle_beta   90.00
_cell.angle_gamma   90.00
#
_symmetry.space_group_name_H-M   'P 1'
#
loop_
_entity.id
_entity.type
_entity.pdbx_description
1 polymer ?
#
loop_
_entity_poly.entity_id
_entity_poly.type
_entity_poly.pdbx_seq_one_letter_code
_entity_poly.pdbx_strand_id
1 'polypeptide(L)'
;MSTIQQPWRAQSDAPSNHVKSQTTAPAPEGVSSLALDTLLQSAPNNARAPKDADTATSGPESQAQLKQELKNLRAQLDRNTVERMLRAPDARESQAFMQKIDTLLTAESIKSLLRGPDAHSRAKDLNAIENLFSEHSIEAVLDPIQSEQVESYRNYVDAALFNLKAGLMNASPGSRFDMVRAFSKREQPALTTIQHYMTDLASKSKHLCDIATLVRKHSEGLQYALADDWDRGHQYPSGHENHPMIYSFSNTGESTLDQPSEIRNFVTGRDKLNLTGISRQLNKPLQSVNRLSGESGEIQLKYSREHNASVLVVTGNRGTPALVAKIFGHVTDKDLVT
;
A
#
# COMPACT_ATOMS: atom_id res chain seq x y z
N MET A 1 106.07 -4.07 2.64
CA MET A 1 106.01 -4.73 3.95
C MET A 1 104.60 -5.25 4.18
N SER A 2 104.51 -6.52 4.56
CA SER A 2 103.41 -7.24 5.21
C SER A 2 102.03 -7.30 4.55
N THR A 3 101.87 -8.43 3.87
CA THR A 3 100.70 -9.29 3.62
C THR A 3 99.91 -9.65 4.89
N ILE A 4 98.73 -10.28 4.69
CA ILE A 4 97.91 -11.19 5.56
C ILE A 4 96.55 -10.55 5.93
N GLN A 5 95.36 -11.11 5.64
CA GLN A 5 94.95 -12.42 5.13
C GLN A 5 93.53 -12.33 4.53
N GLN A 6 93.33 -13.04 3.41
CA GLN A 6 92.01 -13.54 2.97
C GLN A 6 91.66 -14.81 3.77
N PRO A 7 90.41 -15.30 3.64
CA PRO A 7 90.29 -16.49 2.80
C PRO A 7 89.15 -16.43 1.78
N TRP A 8 89.52 -16.87 0.58
CA TRP A 8 88.68 -17.42 -0.50
C TRP A 8 87.93 -18.68 -0.01
N ARG A 9 86.80 -19.10 -0.59
CA ARG A 9 86.61 -19.63 -1.96
C ARG A 9 85.09 -19.75 -2.22
N ALA A 10 84.64 -19.32 -3.40
CA ALA A 10 84.20 -20.13 -4.56
C ALA A 10 82.79 -20.73 -4.36
N GLN A 11 81.87 -20.73 -5.31
CA GLN A 11 81.97 -20.76 -6.77
C GLN A 11 80.59 -20.44 -7.36
N SER A 12 80.61 -19.85 -8.56
CA SER A 12 79.70 -20.04 -9.71
C SER A 12 78.21 -20.30 -9.50
N ASP A 13 77.36 -19.45 -10.08
CA ASP A 13 76.64 -19.76 -11.34
C ASP A 13 75.68 -18.60 -11.70
N ALA A 14 75.69 -18.19 -12.96
CA ALA A 14 74.64 -17.35 -13.56
C ALA A 14 73.37 -18.22 -13.73
N PRO A 15 72.12 -17.69 -13.77
CA PRO A 15 71.71 -16.79 -14.86
C PRO A 15 70.58 -15.77 -14.56
N SER A 16 70.37 -14.87 -15.53
CA SER A 16 69.08 -14.25 -15.92
C SER A 16 68.18 -13.64 -14.84
N ASN A 17 68.38 -12.36 -14.53
CA ASN A 17 67.33 -11.54 -13.93
C ASN A 17 66.33 -11.08 -14.99
N HIS A 18 65.30 -11.90 -15.19
CA HIS A 18 64.03 -11.44 -15.73
C HIS A 18 63.50 -10.27 -14.90
N VAL A 19 63.20 -9.18 -15.61
CA VAL A 19 62.32 -8.10 -15.17
C VAL A 19 61.03 -8.73 -14.66
N LYS A 20 60.88 -8.81 -13.33
CA LYS A 20 59.61 -9.15 -12.70
C LYS A 20 58.67 -7.98 -12.95
N SER A 21 57.80 -8.17 -13.95
CA SER A 21 56.49 -7.54 -14.03
C SER A 21 55.90 -7.46 -12.62
N GLN A 22 55.53 -6.26 -12.20
CA GLN A 22 54.75 -6.04 -11.00
C GLN A 22 53.42 -6.78 -11.19
N THR A 23 53.38 -8.00 -10.64
CA THR A 23 52.18 -8.79 -10.50
C THR A 23 51.23 -8.00 -9.62
N THR A 24 50.24 -7.40 -10.26
CA THR A 24 48.98 -6.96 -9.67
C THR A 24 48.54 -8.03 -8.67
N ALA A 25 48.38 -7.62 -7.40
CA ALA A 25 47.79 -8.46 -6.39
C ALA A 25 46.47 -9.05 -6.91
N PRO A 26 46.22 -10.36 -6.73
CA PRO A 26 44.97 -10.97 -7.13
C PRO A 26 43.82 -10.27 -6.40
N ALA A 27 42.73 -10.02 -7.13
CA ALA A 27 41.49 -9.52 -6.56
C ALA A 27 41.05 -10.43 -5.39
N PRO A 28 40.45 -9.86 -4.33
CA PRO A 28 40.04 -10.63 -3.16
C PRO A 28 39.15 -11.81 -3.58
N GLU A 29 39.41 -12.97 -3.00
CA GLU A 29 38.61 -14.18 -3.20
C GLU A 29 37.13 -13.86 -2.94
N GLY A 30 36.33 -13.97 -3.98
CA GLY A 30 34.87 -13.93 -3.90
C GLY A 30 34.17 -13.01 -4.90
N VAL A 31 34.78 -11.90 -5.35
CA VAL A 31 34.11 -10.95 -6.27
C VAL A 31 35.09 -10.34 -7.28
N SER A 32 35.16 -10.89 -8.51
CA SER A 32 36.01 -10.34 -9.56
C SER A 32 35.37 -9.12 -10.25
N SER A 33 36.19 -8.18 -10.72
CA SER A 33 35.68 -7.00 -11.44
C SER A 33 34.89 -7.40 -12.69
N LEU A 34 35.36 -8.44 -13.40
CA LEU A 34 34.70 -8.99 -14.58
C LEU A 34 33.31 -9.57 -14.26
N ALA A 35 33.15 -10.24 -13.12
CA ALA A 35 31.84 -10.76 -12.70
C ALA A 35 30.86 -9.63 -12.37
N LEU A 36 31.33 -8.56 -11.72
CA LEU A 36 30.51 -7.37 -11.46
C LEU A 36 30.10 -6.65 -12.73
N ASP A 37 31.00 -6.53 -13.70
CA ASP A 37 30.71 -5.90 -14.99
C ASP A 37 29.73 -6.76 -15.80
N THR A 38 29.86 -8.09 -15.73
CA THR A 38 28.88 -9.04 -16.32
C THR A 38 27.50 -8.89 -15.66
N LEU A 39 27.45 -8.75 -14.33
CA LEU A 39 26.21 -8.55 -13.59
C LEU A 39 25.55 -7.19 -13.90
N LEU A 40 26.34 -6.15 -14.12
CA LEU A 40 25.87 -4.84 -14.57
C LEU A 40 25.24 -4.89 -15.97
N GLN A 41 25.74 -5.76 -16.84
CA GLN A 41 25.28 -5.89 -18.23
C GLN A 41 24.11 -6.86 -18.41
N SER A 42 23.87 -7.75 -17.45
CA SER A 42 22.82 -8.75 -17.59
C SER A 42 21.40 -8.14 -17.53
N ALA A 43 20.42 -8.82 -18.11
CA ALA A 43 19.00 -8.47 -17.93
C ALA A 43 18.49 -8.93 -16.54
N PRO A 44 17.26 -8.59 -16.13
CA PRO A 44 16.62 -9.19 -14.95
C PRO A 44 16.57 -10.71 -15.08
N ASN A 45 16.99 -11.42 -14.04
CA ASN A 45 16.91 -12.87 -14.03
C ASN A 45 15.48 -13.33 -13.68
N ASN A 46 14.67 -13.61 -14.71
CA ASN A 46 13.27 -14.02 -14.53
C ASN A 46 13.08 -15.34 -13.76
N ALA A 47 14.13 -16.15 -13.57
CA ALA A 47 14.06 -17.35 -12.72
C ALA A 47 14.13 -17.03 -11.22
N ARG A 48 14.48 -15.79 -10.84
CA ARG A 48 14.59 -15.35 -9.44
C ARG A 48 13.52 -14.32 -9.10
N ALA A 49 12.94 -14.45 -7.91
CA ALA A 49 12.07 -13.42 -7.35
C ALA A 49 12.89 -12.17 -6.98
N PRO A 50 12.38 -10.95 -7.27
CA PRO A 50 13.00 -9.72 -6.81
C PRO A 50 12.95 -9.61 -5.28
N LYS A 51 13.86 -8.82 -4.71
CA LYS A 51 13.88 -8.48 -3.29
C LYS A 51 12.74 -7.51 -2.98
N ASP A 52 11.88 -7.90 -2.04
CA ASP A 52 10.78 -7.06 -1.55
C ASP A 52 11.30 -5.96 -0.61
N ALA A 53 10.60 -4.83 -0.58
CA ALA A 53 10.84 -3.77 0.40
C ALA A 53 10.31 -4.18 1.78
N ASP A 54 10.96 -3.70 2.84
CA ASP A 54 10.51 -3.91 4.21
C ASP A 54 9.20 -3.14 4.42
N THR A 55 8.07 -3.84 4.35
CA THR A 55 6.79 -3.25 4.70
C THR A 55 6.77 -2.95 6.19
N ALA A 56 6.57 -1.67 6.54
CA ALA A 56 6.17 -1.28 7.88
C ALA A 56 5.02 -2.18 8.35
N THR A 57 5.26 -2.85 9.46
CA THR A 57 4.48 -3.93 10.07
C THR A 57 2.96 -3.76 9.94
N SER A 58 2.32 -4.64 9.16
CA SER A 58 0.93 -5.05 9.37
C SER A 58 0.89 -6.56 9.09
N GLY A 59 0.74 -7.36 10.14
CA GLY A 59 0.96 -8.81 10.07
C GLY A 59 0.00 -9.57 9.13
N PRO A 60 0.39 -10.78 8.67
CA PRO A 60 -0.42 -11.61 7.78
C PRO A 60 -1.77 -12.05 8.39
N GLU A 61 -1.88 -12.15 9.72
CA GLU A 61 -3.14 -12.46 10.40
C GLU A 61 -4.21 -11.37 10.24
N SER A 62 -3.81 -10.09 10.33
CA SER A 62 -4.74 -8.96 10.20
C SER A 62 -5.27 -8.84 8.76
N GLN A 63 -4.43 -9.11 7.76
CA GLN A 63 -4.85 -9.06 6.37
C GLN A 63 -5.80 -10.21 6.01
N ALA A 64 -5.54 -11.43 6.49
CA ALA A 64 -6.43 -12.57 6.28
C ALA A 64 -7.81 -12.34 6.90
N GLN A 65 -7.86 -11.74 8.09
CA GLN A 65 -9.11 -11.38 8.76
C GLN A 65 -9.90 -10.32 7.97
N LEU A 66 -9.25 -9.24 7.52
CA LEU A 66 -9.88 -8.21 6.68
C LEU A 66 -10.48 -8.79 5.39
N LYS A 67 -9.76 -9.74 4.74
CA LYS A 67 -10.26 -10.43 3.54
C LYS A 67 -11.56 -11.19 3.83
N GLN A 68 -11.61 -11.91 4.95
CA GLN A 68 -12.79 -12.69 5.32
C GLN A 68 -13.96 -11.78 5.69
N GLU A 69 -13.69 -10.67 6.38
CA GLU A 69 -14.71 -9.68 6.74
C GLU A 69 -15.29 -8.99 5.51
N LEU A 70 -14.48 -8.69 4.49
CA LEU A 70 -14.95 -8.14 3.19
C LEU A 70 -15.88 -9.11 2.47
N LYS A 71 -15.51 -10.39 2.38
CA LYS A 71 -16.38 -11.40 1.78
C LYS A 71 -17.70 -11.53 2.52
N ASN A 72 -17.65 -11.52 3.85
CA ASN A 72 -18.83 -11.61 4.69
C ASN A 72 -19.72 -10.36 4.53
N LEU A 73 -19.13 -9.17 4.47
CA LEU A 73 -19.86 -7.93 4.17
C LEU A 73 -20.54 -8.03 2.80
N ARG A 74 -19.81 -8.43 1.75
CA ARG A 74 -20.33 -8.51 0.39
C ARG A 74 -21.49 -9.52 0.25
N ALA A 75 -21.44 -10.62 0.99
CA ALA A 75 -22.50 -11.63 1.01
C ALA A 75 -23.81 -11.13 1.63
N GLN A 76 -23.74 -10.17 2.56
CA GLN A 76 -24.92 -9.61 3.25
C GLN A 76 -25.39 -8.29 2.64
N LEU A 77 -24.51 -7.60 1.91
CA LEU A 77 -24.79 -6.29 1.33
C LEU A 77 -25.36 -6.43 -0.08
N ASP A 78 -26.63 -6.07 -0.22
CA ASP A 78 -27.33 -5.90 -1.48
C ASP A 78 -28.27 -4.68 -1.40
N ARG A 79 -29.00 -4.39 -2.49
CA ARG A 79 -29.93 -3.26 -2.55
C ARG A 79 -31.02 -3.33 -1.46
N ASN A 80 -31.53 -4.52 -1.14
CA ASN A 80 -32.58 -4.70 -0.14
C ASN A 80 -32.04 -4.46 1.28
N THR A 81 -30.79 -4.82 1.54
CA THR A 81 -30.11 -4.50 2.79
C THR A 81 -29.92 -2.99 2.94
N VAL A 82 -29.49 -2.29 1.88
CA VAL A 82 -29.40 -0.81 1.89
C VAL A 82 -30.76 -0.17 2.13
N GLU A 83 -31.80 -0.63 1.44
CA GLU A 83 -33.16 -0.13 1.64
C GLU A 83 -33.63 -0.33 3.09
N ARG A 84 -33.45 -1.53 3.67
CA ARG A 84 -33.82 -1.80 5.06
C ARG A 84 -33.08 -0.87 6.04
N MET A 85 -31.78 -0.65 5.81
CA MET A 85 -30.97 0.23 6.65
C MET A 85 -31.45 1.69 6.59
N LEU A 86 -31.84 2.16 5.40
CA LEU A 86 -32.35 3.52 5.20
C LEU A 86 -33.80 3.67 5.69
N ARG A 87 -34.63 2.64 5.57
CA ARG A 87 -36.01 2.63 6.08
C ARG A 87 -36.06 2.68 7.60
N ALA A 88 -35.16 1.96 8.28
CA ALA A 88 -35.11 1.88 9.74
C ALA A 88 -33.70 2.21 10.25
N PRO A 89 -33.29 3.49 10.21
CA PRO A 89 -31.93 3.90 10.51
C PRO A 89 -31.52 3.66 11.97
N ASP A 90 -32.47 3.69 12.90
CA ASP A 90 -32.22 3.52 14.34
C ASP A 90 -32.42 2.09 14.83
N ALA A 91 -32.84 1.18 13.93
CA ALA A 91 -32.89 -0.23 14.28
C ALA A 91 -31.48 -0.72 14.66
N ARG A 92 -31.40 -1.51 15.74
CA ARG A 92 -30.12 -2.07 16.22
C ARG A 92 -29.37 -2.80 15.12
N GLU A 93 -30.08 -3.54 14.27
CA GLU A 93 -29.50 -4.26 13.14
C GLU A 93 -28.87 -3.32 12.11
N SER A 94 -29.56 -2.24 11.72
CA SER A 94 -29.05 -1.22 10.80
C SER A 94 -27.81 -0.51 11.37
N GLN A 95 -27.83 -0.17 12.66
CA GLN A 95 -26.70 0.46 13.34
C GLN A 95 -25.49 -0.47 13.42
N ALA A 96 -25.69 -1.73 13.81
CA ALA A 96 -24.62 -2.72 13.86
C ALA A 96 -24.00 -2.99 12.47
N PHE A 97 -24.85 -3.02 11.43
CA PHE A 97 -24.38 -3.21 10.06
C PHE A 97 -23.60 -2.00 9.55
N MET A 98 -24.06 -0.77 9.83
CA MET A 98 -23.31 0.46 9.56
C MET A 98 -21.96 0.49 10.26
N GLN A 99 -21.89 0.12 11.55
CA GLN A 99 -20.62 0.06 12.28
C GLN A 99 -19.65 -0.94 11.64
N LYS A 100 -20.14 -2.09 11.15
CA LYS A 100 -19.33 -3.05 10.41
C LYS A 100 -18.77 -2.46 9.11
N ILE A 101 -19.61 -1.72 8.37
CA ILE A 101 -19.18 -0.98 7.19
C ILE A 101 -18.10 0.04 7.56
N ASP A 102 -18.32 0.87 8.57
CA ASP A 102 -17.41 1.95 8.99
C ASP A 102 -16.06 1.42 9.47
N THR A 103 -16.06 0.29 10.16
CA THR A 103 -14.84 -0.35 10.66
C THR A 103 -14.03 -0.96 9.51
N LEU A 104 -14.72 -1.54 8.52
CA LEU A 104 -14.07 -2.27 7.43
C LEU A 104 -13.65 -1.37 6.26
N LEU A 105 -14.45 -0.36 5.91
CA LEU A 105 -14.26 0.50 4.74
C LEU A 105 -13.57 1.82 5.12
N THR A 106 -12.50 1.73 5.92
CA THR A 106 -11.61 2.86 6.19
C THR A 106 -10.55 2.98 5.09
N ALA A 107 -9.92 4.16 4.98
CA ALA A 107 -8.84 4.38 4.02
C ALA A 107 -7.69 3.36 4.17
N GLU A 108 -7.30 3.04 5.41
CA GLU A 108 -6.20 2.10 5.69
C GLU A 108 -6.60 0.65 5.40
N SER A 109 -7.82 0.24 5.79
CA SER A 109 -8.36 -1.08 5.48
C SER A 109 -8.49 -1.30 3.97
N ILE A 110 -8.99 -0.31 3.22
CA ILE A 110 -9.10 -0.38 1.75
C ILE A 110 -7.71 -0.52 1.12
N LYS A 111 -6.74 0.32 1.52
CA LYS A 111 -5.35 0.20 1.02
C LYS A 111 -4.75 -1.17 1.34
N SER A 112 -4.97 -1.70 2.55
CA SER A 112 -4.48 -3.02 2.95
C SER A 112 -5.15 -4.16 2.16
N LEU A 113 -6.46 -4.02 1.90
CA LEU A 113 -7.25 -4.94 1.07
C LEU A 113 -6.85 -4.88 -0.41
N LEU A 114 -6.24 -3.80 -0.88
CA LEU A 114 -5.76 -3.68 -2.26
C LEU A 114 -4.28 -4.08 -2.43
N ARG A 115 -3.61 -4.56 -1.36
CA ARG A 115 -2.22 -5.07 -1.41
C ARG A 115 -2.16 -6.57 -1.57
N GLY A 116 -1.23 -7.08 -2.39
CA GLY A 116 -0.93 -8.51 -2.53
C GLY A 116 -1.66 -9.21 -3.70
N PRO A 117 -1.41 -10.51 -3.90
CA PRO A 117 -1.78 -11.22 -5.14
C PRO A 117 -3.29 -11.22 -5.46
N ASP A 118 -4.15 -11.21 -4.43
CA ASP A 118 -5.61 -11.24 -4.60
C ASP A 118 -6.25 -9.84 -4.74
N ALA A 119 -5.46 -8.79 -5.04
CA ALA A 119 -5.96 -7.40 -5.02
C ALA A 119 -7.11 -7.18 -6.01
N HIS A 120 -7.07 -7.81 -7.18
CA HIS A 120 -8.10 -7.70 -8.21
C HIS A 120 -9.47 -8.23 -7.78
N SER A 121 -9.50 -9.43 -7.16
CA SER A 121 -10.77 -9.97 -6.64
C SER A 121 -11.38 -9.06 -5.58
N ARG A 122 -10.52 -8.48 -4.72
CA ARG A 122 -10.95 -7.55 -3.66
C ARG A 122 -11.38 -6.21 -4.23
N ALA A 123 -10.71 -5.71 -5.25
CA ALA A 123 -11.11 -4.51 -5.98
C ALA A 123 -12.47 -4.69 -6.66
N LYS A 124 -12.77 -5.88 -7.19
CA LYS A 124 -14.10 -6.21 -7.73
C LYS A 124 -15.16 -6.18 -6.63
N ASP A 125 -14.90 -6.77 -5.48
CA ASP A 125 -15.81 -6.73 -4.34
C ASP A 125 -16.04 -5.29 -3.85
N LEU A 126 -14.98 -4.49 -3.75
CA LEU A 126 -15.03 -3.07 -3.37
C LEU A 126 -15.77 -2.22 -4.41
N ASN A 127 -15.54 -2.43 -5.71
CA ASN A 127 -16.30 -1.76 -6.77
C ASN A 127 -17.78 -2.13 -6.73
N ALA A 128 -18.13 -3.38 -6.41
CA ALA A 128 -19.53 -3.76 -6.25
C ALA A 128 -20.20 -3.02 -5.08
N ILE A 129 -19.46 -2.81 -3.98
CA ILE A 129 -19.91 -2.01 -2.84
C ILE A 129 -20.04 -0.53 -3.22
N GLU A 130 -19.05 0.02 -3.91
CA GLU A 130 -19.06 1.40 -4.41
C GLU A 130 -20.24 1.67 -5.36
N ASN A 131 -20.55 0.75 -6.27
CA ASN A 131 -21.72 0.87 -7.12
C ASN A 131 -23.04 0.85 -6.34
N LEU A 132 -23.14 0.02 -5.28
CA LEU A 132 -24.33 -0.02 -4.42
C LEU A 132 -24.51 1.26 -3.61
N PHE A 133 -23.41 1.91 -3.23
CA PHE A 133 -23.41 3.16 -2.47
C PHE A 133 -23.26 4.41 -3.33
N SER A 134 -23.22 4.27 -4.66
CA SER A 134 -23.14 5.40 -5.58
C SER A 134 -24.39 6.28 -5.43
N GLU A 135 -24.22 7.58 -5.70
CA GLU A 135 -25.28 8.57 -5.59
C GLU A 135 -26.56 8.12 -6.30
N HIS A 136 -26.45 7.66 -7.55
CA HIS A 136 -27.59 7.16 -8.32
C HIS A 136 -28.28 5.94 -7.68
N SER A 137 -27.51 4.97 -7.15
CA SER A 137 -28.08 3.79 -6.50
C SER A 137 -28.77 4.13 -5.19
N ILE A 138 -28.21 5.06 -4.42
CA ILE A 138 -28.79 5.54 -3.17
C ILE A 138 -30.05 6.38 -3.45
N GLU A 139 -30.02 7.29 -4.42
CA GLU A 139 -31.20 8.04 -4.88
C GLU A 139 -32.34 7.11 -5.29
N ALA A 140 -32.05 6.06 -6.07
CA ALA A 140 -33.04 5.07 -6.48
C ALA A 140 -33.67 4.27 -5.33
N VAL A 141 -33.08 4.30 -4.13
CA VAL A 141 -33.65 3.74 -2.89
C VAL A 141 -34.35 4.83 -2.08
N LEU A 142 -33.83 6.06 -2.08
CA LEU A 142 -34.40 7.19 -1.35
C LEU A 142 -35.72 7.66 -1.94
N ASP A 143 -35.83 7.77 -3.26
CA ASP A 143 -37.02 8.30 -3.94
C ASP A 143 -38.35 7.68 -3.47
N PRO A 144 -38.50 6.33 -3.41
CA PRO A 144 -39.74 5.74 -2.90
C PRO A 144 -39.94 6.02 -1.41
N ILE A 145 -38.88 5.97 -0.59
CA ILE A 145 -38.97 6.24 0.86
C ILE A 145 -39.44 7.68 1.09
N GLN A 146 -38.85 8.66 0.40
CA GLN A 146 -39.24 10.06 0.52
C GLN A 146 -40.67 10.28 0.03
N SER A 147 -41.06 9.64 -1.07
CA SER A 147 -42.44 9.71 -1.59
C SER A 147 -43.46 9.18 -0.58
N GLU A 148 -43.18 8.04 0.07
CA GLU A 148 -44.01 7.47 1.13
C GLU A 148 -44.13 8.40 2.35
N GLN A 149 -43.06 9.11 2.72
CA GLN A 149 -43.11 10.09 3.81
C GLN A 149 -43.95 11.32 3.45
N VAL A 150 -43.85 11.80 2.21
CA VAL A 150 -44.69 12.90 1.71
C VAL A 150 -46.16 12.50 1.69
N GLU A 151 -46.46 11.27 1.26
CA GLU A 151 -47.83 10.76 1.26
C GLU A 151 -48.37 10.56 2.69
N SER A 152 -47.56 10.02 3.60
CA SER A 152 -47.88 9.90 5.03
C SER A 152 -48.21 11.26 5.66
N TYR A 153 -47.43 12.29 5.32
CA TYR A 153 -47.70 13.65 5.74
C TYR A 153 -49.03 14.19 5.20
N ARG A 154 -49.28 14.03 3.88
CA ARG A 154 -50.54 14.47 3.26
C ARG A 154 -51.75 13.82 3.92
N ASN A 155 -51.71 12.50 4.10
CA ASN A 155 -52.78 11.74 4.73
C ASN A 155 -53.05 12.21 6.18
N TYR A 156 -51.98 12.53 6.93
CA TYR A 156 -52.12 13.09 8.28
C TYR A 156 -52.80 14.45 8.28
N VAL A 157 -52.38 15.37 7.39
CA VAL A 157 -52.97 16.71 7.27
C VAL A 157 -54.44 16.63 6.87
N ASP A 158 -54.75 15.80 5.87
CA ASP A 158 -56.12 15.61 5.39
C ASP A 158 -57.03 15.06 6.50
N ALA A 159 -56.57 14.08 7.27
CA ALA A 159 -57.31 13.54 8.41
C ALA A 159 -57.49 14.61 9.52
N ALA A 160 -56.46 15.40 9.82
CA ALA A 160 -56.51 16.46 10.82
C ALA A 160 -57.50 17.57 10.43
N LEU A 161 -57.48 18.00 9.16
CA LEU A 161 -58.43 18.97 8.61
C LEU A 161 -59.85 18.44 8.54
N PHE A 162 -60.04 17.17 8.17
CA PHE A 162 -61.35 16.52 8.18
C PHE A 162 -61.94 16.51 9.58
N ASN A 163 -61.17 16.12 10.59
CA ASN A 163 -61.59 16.12 11.99
C ASN A 163 -61.95 17.53 12.48
N LEU A 164 -61.16 18.56 12.11
CA LEU A 164 -61.50 19.95 12.42
C LEU A 164 -62.83 20.35 11.79
N LYS A 165 -63.02 20.05 10.49
CA LYS A 165 -64.26 20.37 9.76
C LYS A 165 -65.47 19.68 10.38
N ALA A 166 -65.36 18.39 10.72
CA ALA A 166 -66.40 17.64 11.41
C ALA A 166 -66.74 18.26 12.78
N GLY A 167 -65.71 18.65 13.55
CA GLY A 167 -65.89 19.36 14.82
C GLY A 167 -66.61 20.70 14.66
N LEU A 168 -66.24 21.51 13.66
CA LEU A 168 -66.84 22.81 13.39
C LEU A 168 -68.32 22.72 12.99
N MET A 169 -68.71 21.69 12.24
CA MET A 169 -70.12 21.46 11.86
C MET A 169 -71.02 21.22 13.07
N ASN A 170 -70.49 20.56 14.11
CA ASN A 170 -71.24 20.20 15.31
C ASN A 170 -71.09 21.22 16.45
N ALA A 171 -70.20 22.20 16.31
CA ALA A 171 -69.89 23.18 17.35
C ALA A 171 -70.81 24.41 17.33
N SER A 172 -71.06 24.96 18.52
CA SER A 172 -71.75 26.24 18.69
C SER A 172 -71.00 27.38 18.00
N PRO A 173 -71.66 28.42 17.46
CA PRO A 173 -70.98 29.52 16.76
C PRO A 173 -69.88 30.19 17.59
N GLY A 174 -70.09 30.36 18.90
CA GLY A 174 -69.14 30.99 19.82
C GLY A 174 -67.85 30.20 20.03
N SER A 175 -67.87 28.87 19.90
CA SER A 175 -66.70 28.02 20.15
C SER A 175 -65.85 27.74 18.89
N ARG A 176 -66.36 28.03 17.69
CA ARG A 176 -65.68 27.71 16.41
C ARG A 176 -64.35 28.43 16.26
N PHE A 177 -64.28 29.71 16.63
CA PHE A 177 -63.04 30.49 16.54
C PHE A 177 -61.94 29.91 17.44
N ASP A 178 -62.29 29.49 18.65
CA ASP A 178 -61.33 28.89 19.58
C ASP A 178 -60.84 27.52 19.10
N MET A 179 -61.71 26.74 18.43
CA MET A 179 -61.30 25.47 17.80
C MET A 179 -60.27 25.69 16.67
N VAL A 180 -60.52 26.65 15.77
CA VAL A 180 -59.56 26.99 14.70
C VAL A 180 -58.25 27.52 15.29
N ARG A 181 -58.33 28.40 16.29
CA ARG A 181 -57.16 28.93 16.99
C ARG A 181 -56.35 27.83 17.67
N ALA A 182 -57.01 26.87 18.33
CA ALA A 182 -56.36 25.74 18.97
C ALA A 182 -55.70 24.82 17.94
N PHE A 183 -56.37 24.53 16.82
CA PHE A 183 -55.81 23.76 15.72
C PHE A 183 -54.54 24.41 15.13
N SER A 184 -54.58 25.73 14.90
CA SER A 184 -53.43 26.47 14.36
C SER A 184 -52.24 26.54 15.32
N LYS A 185 -52.47 26.50 16.63
CA LYS A 185 -51.40 26.54 17.65
C LYS A 185 -50.87 25.15 18.04
N ARG A 186 -51.55 24.10 17.59
CA ARG A 186 -51.19 22.72 17.95
C ARG A 186 -49.92 22.33 17.23
N GLU A 187 -48.87 22.02 17.99
CA GLU A 187 -47.73 21.30 17.45
C GLU A 187 -48.20 19.98 16.87
N GLN A 188 -47.64 19.59 15.72
CA GLN A 188 -48.02 18.37 15.03
C GLN A 188 -46.88 17.36 15.21
N PRO A 189 -46.99 16.42 16.15
CA PRO A 189 -45.90 15.48 16.46
C PRO A 189 -45.48 14.67 15.23
N ALA A 190 -46.43 14.32 14.36
CA ALA A 190 -46.17 13.62 13.12
C ALA A 190 -45.22 14.41 12.19
N LEU A 191 -45.37 15.74 12.11
CA LEU A 191 -44.49 16.60 11.33
C LEU A 191 -43.06 16.59 11.88
N THR A 192 -42.92 16.75 13.20
CA THR A 192 -41.60 16.70 13.85
C THR A 192 -40.94 15.32 13.69
N THR A 193 -41.71 14.23 13.77
CA THR A 193 -41.21 12.87 13.54
C THR A 193 -40.73 12.67 12.11
N ILE A 194 -41.53 13.09 11.11
CA ILE A 194 -41.14 13.00 9.69
C ILE A 194 -39.90 13.86 9.42
N GLN A 195 -39.83 15.06 9.98
CA GLN A 195 -38.67 15.94 9.79
C GLN A 195 -37.38 15.35 10.37
N HIS A 196 -37.41 14.81 11.60
CA HIS A 196 -36.26 14.13 12.18
C HIS A 196 -35.86 12.93 11.33
N TYR A 197 -36.83 12.08 10.96
CA TYR A 197 -36.59 10.92 10.10
C TYR A 197 -35.90 11.29 8.78
N MET A 198 -36.39 12.34 8.09
CA MET A 198 -35.80 12.80 6.82
C MET A 198 -34.39 13.37 7.01
N THR A 199 -34.11 14.01 8.15
CA THR A 199 -32.77 14.53 8.48
C THR A 199 -31.77 13.40 8.72
N ASP A 200 -32.19 12.36 9.45
CA ASP A 200 -31.37 11.17 9.69
C ASP A 200 -31.14 10.38 8.40
N LEU A 201 -32.19 10.26 7.58
CA LEU A 201 -32.12 9.63 6.25
C LEU A 201 -31.12 10.34 5.33
N ALA A 202 -31.16 11.67 5.27
CA ALA A 202 -30.22 12.48 4.49
C ALA A 202 -28.78 12.32 4.99
N SER A 203 -28.58 12.31 6.31
CA SER A 203 -27.25 12.16 6.91
C SER A 203 -26.64 10.78 6.60
N LYS A 204 -27.43 9.71 6.71
CA LYS A 204 -26.96 8.34 6.49
C LYS A 204 -26.74 8.03 5.01
N SER A 205 -27.63 8.49 4.13
CA SER A 205 -27.44 8.35 2.68
C SER A 205 -26.19 9.09 2.21
N LYS A 206 -25.97 10.31 2.69
CA LYS A 206 -24.74 11.06 2.42
C LYS A 206 -23.50 10.29 2.86
N HIS A 207 -23.52 9.71 4.06
CA HIS A 207 -22.40 8.93 4.58
C HIS A 207 -22.08 7.70 3.71
N LEU A 208 -23.10 6.99 3.21
CA LEU A 208 -22.90 5.90 2.24
C LEU A 208 -22.24 6.39 0.94
N CYS A 209 -22.68 7.53 0.40
CA CYS A 209 -22.05 8.14 -0.78
C CYS A 209 -20.60 8.58 -0.52
N ASP A 210 -20.32 9.09 0.68
CA ASP A 210 -18.96 9.47 1.09
C ASP A 210 -18.04 8.23 1.16
N ILE A 211 -18.55 7.08 1.63
CA ILE A 211 -17.85 5.79 1.58
C ILE A 211 -17.61 5.33 0.13
N ALA A 212 -18.61 5.45 -0.75
CA ALA A 212 -18.45 5.11 -2.17
C ALA A 212 -17.31 5.94 -2.80
N THR A 213 -17.27 7.23 -2.49
CA THR A 213 -16.22 8.16 -2.94
C THR A 213 -14.85 7.76 -2.38
N LEU A 214 -14.79 7.36 -1.11
CA LEU A 214 -13.56 6.89 -0.48
C LEU A 214 -13.04 5.60 -1.15
N VAL A 215 -13.92 4.64 -1.39
CA VAL A 215 -13.59 3.38 -2.09
C VAL A 215 -13.11 3.69 -3.49
N ARG A 216 -13.82 4.52 -4.26
CA ARG A 216 -13.42 4.93 -5.61
C ARG A 216 -12.03 5.57 -5.60
N LYS A 217 -11.81 6.58 -4.76
CA LYS A 217 -10.52 7.29 -4.63
C LYS A 217 -9.34 6.36 -4.38
N HIS A 218 -9.53 5.31 -3.57
CA HIS A 218 -8.47 4.36 -3.26
C HIS A 218 -8.38 3.18 -4.24
N SER A 219 -9.39 2.99 -5.09
CA SER A 219 -9.46 1.93 -6.10
C SER A 219 -9.16 2.43 -7.51
N GLU A 220 -9.16 3.74 -7.76
CA GLU A 220 -8.92 4.39 -9.05
C GLU A 220 -7.62 3.93 -9.73
N GLY A 221 -6.55 3.74 -8.96
CA GLY A 221 -5.27 3.22 -9.49
C GLY A 221 -5.36 1.80 -10.08
N LEU A 222 -6.41 1.04 -9.75
CA LEU A 222 -6.71 -0.28 -10.32
C LEU A 222 -7.85 -0.23 -11.37
N GLN A 223 -8.63 0.86 -11.44
CA GLN A 223 -9.71 1.02 -12.42
C GLN A 223 -9.20 1.37 -13.82
N TYR A 224 -8.07 2.07 -13.93
CA TYR A 224 -7.40 2.31 -15.23
C TYR A 224 -6.65 1.09 -15.77
N ALA A 225 -6.44 0.06 -14.94
CA ALA A 225 -5.97 -1.25 -15.38
C ALA A 225 -7.11 -2.12 -15.97
N LEU A 226 -8.36 -1.68 -15.89
CA LEU A 226 -9.53 -2.50 -16.19
C LEU A 226 -9.96 -2.46 -17.67
N ALA A 227 -9.38 -1.59 -18.50
CA ALA A 227 -9.68 -1.47 -19.93
C ALA A 227 -8.54 -2.10 -20.78
N ASP A 228 -8.76 -3.34 -21.19
CA ASP A 228 -8.23 -3.99 -22.39
C ASP A 228 -6.73 -4.32 -22.59
N ASP A 229 -5.80 -3.98 -21.68
CA ASP A 229 -4.36 -4.18 -21.98
C ASP A 229 -3.58 -5.23 -21.16
N TRP A 230 -4.23 -6.01 -20.29
CA TRP A 230 -3.49 -6.88 -19.34
C TRP A 230 -3.13 -8.30 -19.80
N ASP A 231 -3.62 -8.77 -20.96
CA ASP A 231 -3.20 -10.07 -21.49
C ASP A 231 -1.73 -10.10 -21.98
N ARG A 232 -1.00 -8.97 -21.89
CA ARG A 232 0.44 -8.91 -22.19
C ARG A 232 1.34 -8.37 -21.07
N GLY A 233 0.80 -8.01 -19.91
CA GLY A 233 1.52 -7.20 -18.90
C GLY A 233 1.92 -7.91 -17.60
N HIS A 234 1.73 -9.23 -17.47
CA HIS A 234 2.04 -9.95 -16.22
C HIS A 234 3.54 -10.16 -16.00
N GLN A 235 4.23 -9.10 -15.60
CA GLN A 235 5.43 -9.14 -14.78
C GLN A 235 5.72 -7.70 -14.36
N TYR A 236 5.28 -7.27 -13.17
CA TYR A 236 5.93 -6.36 -12.21
C TYR A 236 4.89 -5.78 -11.23
N PRO A 237 5.20 -5.60 -9.94
CA PRO A 237 4.22 -5.12 -8.95
C PRO A 237 4.02 -3.61 -9.07
N SER A 238 2.79 -3.17 -9.36
CA SER A 238 2.37 -1.77 -9.33
C SER A 238 2.12 -1.31 -7.89
N GLY A 239 3.14 -0.73 -7.26
CA GLY A 239 3.04 -0.11 -5.92
C GLY A 239 4.09 0.98 -5.66
N HIS A 240 4.88 1.32 -6.68
CA HIS A 240 6.09 2.14 -6.57
C HIS A 240 5.85 3.65 -6.75
N GLU A 241 4.60 4.14 -6.79
CA GLU A 241 4.40 5.51 -7.27
C GLU A 241 4.36 6.59 -6.17
N ASN A 242 4.05 6.28 -4.90
CA ASN A 242 3.82 7.33 -3.89
C ASN A 242 4.50 7.20 -2.51
N HIS A 243 5.30 6.15 -2.23
CA HIS A 243 6.00 6.00 -0.94
C HIS A 243 7.46 5.56 -1.10
N PRO A 244 8.39 6.07 -0.26
CA PRO A 244 9.77 5.61 -0.27
C PRO A 244 9.87 4.17 0.19
N MET A 245 10.45 3.31 -0.64
CA MET A 245 10.68 1.91 -0.32
C MET A 245 12.03 1.73 0.38
N ILE A 246 12.07 0.94 1.46
CA ILE A 246 13.31 0.59 2.15
C ILE A 246 13.60 -0.87 1.89
N TYR A 247 14.81 -1.19 1.42
CA TYR A 247 15.27 -2.56 1.19
C TYR A 247 16.40 -2.87 2.17
N SER A 248 16.13 -3.66 3.21
CA SER A 248 17.14 -4.01 4.21
C SER A 248 17.91 -5.28 3.85
N PHE A 249 19.21 -5.23 4.15
CA PHE A 249 20.11 -6.37 4.18
C PHE A 249 20.63 -6.55 5.60
N SER A 250 20.38 -7.73 6.16
CA SER A 250 20.68 -8.01 7.57
C SER A 250 22.10 -8.54 7.78
N ASN A 251 22.67 -9.20 6.76
CA ASN A 251 24.01 -9.78 6.82
C ASN A 251 24.61 -9.93 5.41
N THR A 252 25.92 -10.10 5.31
CA THR A 252 26.60 -10.19 4.00
C THR A 252 26.30 -11.48 3.23
N GLY A 253 25.84 -12.54 3.90
CA GLY A 253 25.50 -13.82 3.29
C GLY A 253 24.11 -13.89 2.65
N GLU A 254 23.26 -12.87 2.87
CA GLU A 254 21.88 -12.82 2.38
C GLU A 254 21.80 -12.76 0.84
N SER A 255 22.83 -12.23 0.20
CA SER A 255 22.85 -11.95 -1.23
C SER A 255 24.28 -12.09 -1.72
N THR A 256 24.62 -13.16 -2.43
CA THR A 256 26.00 -13.47 -2.84
C THR A 256 26.22 -13.22 -4.32
N LEU A 257 27.46 -13.33 -4.82
CA LEU A 257 27.72 -13.18 -6.26
C LEU A 257 27.05 -14.26 -7.11
N ASP A 258 27.00 -15.51 -6.63
CA ASP A 258 26.34 -16.62 -7.33
C ASP A 258 24.82 -16.50 -7.26
N GLN A 259 24.32 -15.89 -6.19
CA GLN A 259 22.91 -15.63 -5.97
C GLN A 259 22.67 -14.19 -5.52
N PRO A 260 22.77 -13.20 -6.45
CA PRO A 260 22.53 -11.80 -6.13
C PRO A 260 21.04 -11.49 -6.08
N SER A 261 20.61 -10.77 -5.05
CA SER A 261 19.28 -10.19 -4.93
C SER A 261 19.08 -9.12 -6.00
N GLU A 262 17.89 -9.10 -6.59
CA GLU A 262 17.53 -8.12 -7.62
C GLU A 262 16.44 -7.17 -7.11
N ILE A 263 16.68 -5.86 -7.15
CA ILE A 263 15.66 -4.84 -6.94
C ILE A 263 15.33 -4.25 -8.31
N ARG A 264 14.10 -4.40 -8.79
CA ARG A 264 13.77 -4.12 -10.20
C ARG A 264 13.20 -2.73 -10.50
N ASN A 265 12.72 -2.03 -9.47
CA ASN A 265 12.00 -0.75 -9.60
C ASN A 265 12.52 0.30 -8.61
N PHE A 266 13.85 0.46 -8.52
CA PHE A 266 14.44 1.39 -7.56
C PHE A 266 14.37 2.83 -8.07
N VAL A 267 13.85 3.76 -7.26
CA VAL A 267 13.78 5.18 -7.58
C VAL A 267 14.78 5.99 -6.76
N THR A 268 15.78 6.52 -7.46
CA THR A 268 16.85 7.36 -6.91
C THR A 268 16.32 8.53 -6.09
N GLY A 269 16.93 8.79 -4.93
CA GLY A 269 16.55 9.91 -4.05
C GLY A 269 15.28 9.68 -3.23
N ARG A 270 14.49 8.65 -3.55
CA ARG A 270 13.26 8.30 -2.85
C ARG A 270 13.41 7.01 -2.06
N ASP A 271 13.81 5.93 -2.74
CA ASP A 271 13.97 4.62 -2.13
C ASP A 271 15.33 4.53 -1.42
N LYS A 272 15.44 3.64 -0.42
CA LYS A 272 16.63 3.50 0.42
C LYS A 272 17.09 2.04 0.53
N LEU A 273 18.41 1.85 0.51
CA LEU A 273 19.04 0.56 0.84
C LEU A 273 19.54 0.62 2.28
N ASN A 274 18.98 -0.21 3.15
CA ASN A 274 19.34 -0.24 4.55
C ASN A 274 20.37 -1.35 4.83
N LEU A 275 21.59 -0.93 5.13
CA LEU A 275 22.76 -1.76 5.41
C LEU A 275 23.13 -1.76 6.90
N THR A 276 22.30 -1.15 7.77
CA THR A 276 22.55 -1.08 9.23
C THR A 276 22.63 -2.47 9.88
N GLY A 277 21.99 -3.49 9.29
CA GLY A 277 22.11 -4.87 9.74
C GLY A 277 23.53 -5.42 9.53
N ILE A 278 24.13 -5.13 8.37
CA ILE A 278 25.51 -5.51 8.05
C ILE A 278 26.50 -4.73 8.91
N SER A 279 26.30 -3.42 9.08
CA SER A 279 27.10 -2.58 10.00
C SER A 279 27.13 -3.18 11.42
N ARG A 280 25.97 -3.61 11.94
CA ARG A 280 25.84 -4.34 13.21
C ARG A 280 26.53 -5.70 13.20
N GLN A 281 26.39 -6.48 12.13
CA GLN A 281 27.04 -7.79 11.99
C GLN A 281 28.56 -7.69 12.03
N LEU A 282 29.13 -6.69 11.35
CA LEU A 282 30.57 -6.48 11.27
C LEU A 282 31.13 -5.69 12.47
N ASN A 283 30.24 -5.13 13.30
CA ASN A 283 30.56 -4.28 14.44
C ASN A 283 31.47 -3.10 14.07
N LYS A 284 31.19 -2.45 12.94
CA LYS A 284 31.96 -1.31 12.41
C LYS A 284 31.13 -0.48 11.43
N PRO A 285 31.43 0.82 11.26
CA PRO A 285 30.82 1.62 10.21
C PRO A 285 31.24 1.10 8.82
N LEU A 286 30.34 1.21 7.86
CA LEU A 286 30.61 0.85 6.48
C LEU A 286 31.24 2.05 5.74
N GLN A 287 32.20 1.78 4.85
CA GLN A 287 32.95 2.81 4.14
C GLN A 287 32.76 2.69 2.63
N SER A 288 32.19 3.70 1.97
CA SER A 288 32.14 3.76 0.51
C SER A 288 33.55 3.92 -0.09
N VAL A 289 33.88 3.06 -1.06
CA VAL A 289 35.15 3.05 -1.78
C VAL A 289 34.93 2.92 -3.29
N ASN A 290 35.85 3.51 -4.06
CA ASN A 290 35.83 3.37 -5.53
C ASN A 290 36.30 1.99 -5.99
N ARG A 291 37.20 1.36 -5.23
CA ARG A 291 37.77 0.03 -5.51
C ARG A 291 37.94 -0.73 -4.20
N LEU A 292 37.45 -1.96 -4.15
CA LEU A 292 37.61 -2.84 -3.01
C LEU A 292 39.09 -3.19 -2.80
N SER A 293 39.58 -3.01 -1.57
CA SER A 293 40.87 -3.54 -1.11
C SER A 293 40.73 -4.96 -0.56
N GLY A 294 39.52 -5.33 -0.15
CA GLY A 294 39.22 -6.60 0.54
C GLY A 294 39.15 -6.47 2.06
N GLU A 295 39.33 -5.28 2.61
CA GLU A 295 39.06 -4.99 4.01
C GLU A 295 37.57 -5.13 4.33
N SER A 296 37.25 -5.56 5.55
CA SER A 296 35.88 -5.78 6.01
C SER A 296 35.14 -4.46 6.22
N GLY A 297 33.94 -4.33 5.67
CA GLY A 297 33.08 -3.16 5.78
C GLY A 297 33.18 -2.15 4.63
N GLU A 298 33.88 -2.48 3.54
CA GLU A 298 33.92 -1.64 2.34
C GLU A 298 32.63 -1.79 1.53
N ILE A 299 32.07 -0.66 1.09
CA ILE A 299 30.96 -0.59 0.14
C ILE A 299 31.51 -0.14 -1.21
N GLN A 300 31.29 -0.93 -2.27
CA GLN A 300 31.51 -0.48 -3.64
C GLN A 300 30.17 -0.39 -4.36
N LEU A 301 29.90 0.78 -4.93
CA LEU A 301 28.72 1.01 -5.76
C LEU A 301 29.14 1.32 -7.19
N LYS A 302 28.72 0.50 -8.15
CA LYS A 302 28.91 0.74 -9.58
C LYS A 302 27.58 1.02 -10.24
N TYR A 303 27.58 1.89 -11.25
CA TYR A 303 26.40 2.19 -12.07
C TYR A 303 26.73 2.09 -13.55
N SER A 304 25.86 1.42 -14.31
CA SER A 304 25.86 1.43 -15.78
C SER A 304 24.69 2.26 -16.29
N ARG A 305 25.00 3.34 -17.01
CA ARG A 305 23.99 4.16 -17.68
C ARG A 305 23.30 3.42 -18.82
N GLU A 306 24.04 2.58 -19.55
CA GLU A 306 23.54 1.83 -20.72
C GLU A 306 22.45 0.82 -20.33
N HIS A 307 22.62 0.14 -19.20
CA HIS A 307 21.67 -0.87 -18.71
C HIS A 307 20.78 -0.34 -17.58
N ASN A 308 20.90 0.94 -17.24
CA ASN A 308 20.25 1.60 -16.11
C ASN A 308 20.24 0.73 -14.83
N ALA A 309 21.41 0.21 -14.46
CA ALA A 309 21.54 -0.72 -13.35
C ALA A 309 22.74 -0.35 -12.47
N SER A 310 22.55 -0.49 -11.17
CA SER A 310 23.59 -0.39 -10.15
C SER A 310 23.90 -1.76 -9.58
N VAL A 311 25.17 -1.98 -9.22
CA VAL A 311 25.58 -3.14 -8.44
C VAL A 311 26.24 -2.64 -7.17
N LEU A 312 25.67 -3.09 -6.04
CA LEU A 312 26.17 -2.83 -4.70
C LEU A 312 26.96 -4.05 -4.22
N VAL A 313 28.17 -3.82 -3.71
CA VAL A 313 28.98 -4.84 -3.04
C VAL A 313 29.33 -4.37 -1.64
N VAL A 314 29.20 -5.25 -0.64
CA VAL A 314 29.65 -5.00 0.73
C VAL A 314 30.58 -6.12 1.19
N THR A 315 31.82 -5.81 1.52
CA THR A 315 32.80 -6.82 1.96
C THR A 315 32.53 -7.28 3.39
N GLY A 316 32.46 -8.60 3.58
CA GLY A 316 32.32 -9.21 4.89
C GLY A 316 33.66 -9.34 5.63
N ASN A 317 33.64 -10.05 6.76
CA ASN A 317 34.85 -10.50 7.44
C ASN A 317 35.66 -11.47 6.57
N ARG A 318 36.96 -11.60 6.84
CA ARG A 318 37.80 -12.58 6.13
C ARG A 318 37.18 -13.98 6.21
N GLY A 319 37.03 -14.62 5.06
CA GLY A 319 36.41 -15.95 4.93
C GLY A 319 34.88 -15.96 4.90
N THR A 320 34.22 -14.79 4.97
CA THR A 320 32.77 -14.69 4.78
C THR A 320 32.45 -14.16 3.38
N PRO A 321 31.34 -14.59 2.76
CA PRO A 321 30.93 -14.09 1.46
C PRO A 321 30.62 -12.59 1.53
N ALA A 322 30.96 -11.87 0.46
CA ALA A 322 30.53 -10.49 0.27
C ALA A 322 29.05 -10.42 -0.12
N LEU A 323 28.38 -9.36 0.34
CA LEU A 323 27.05 -9.03 -0.16
C LEU A 323 27.20 -8.54 -1.61
N VAL A 324 26.38 -9.05 -2.53
CA VAL A 324 26.24 -8.54 -3.89
C VAL A 324 24.76 -8.37 -4.19
N ALA A 325 24.31 -7.16 -4.50
CA ALA A 325 22.94 -6.87 -4.92
C ALA A 325 22.94 -6.14 -6.26
N LYS A 326 22.01 -6.53 -7.13
CA LYS A 326 21.77 -5.86 -8.40
C LYS A 326 20.50 -5.03 -8.31
N ILE A 327 20.57 -3.79 -8.73
CA ILE A 327 19.49 -2.82 -8.61
C ILE A 327 19.25 -2.21 -9.98
N PHE A 328 18.05 -2.36 -10.53
CA PHE A 328 17.63 -1.65 -11.73
C PHE A 328 17.16 -0.26 -11.31
N GLY A 329 17.94 0.75 -11.71
CA GLY A 329 17.91 2.11 -11.20
C GLY A 329 19.30 2.63 -10.82
N HIS A 330 19.44 3.95 -10.74
CA HIS A 330 20.67 4.61 -10.30
C HIS A 330 20.66 4.76 -8.79
N VAL A 331 21.52 4.03 -8.07
CA VAL A 331 21.69 4.17 -6.64
C VAL A 331 22.85 5.13 -6.39
N THR A 332 22.71 6.03 -5.42
CA THR A 332 23.79 6.93 -4.99
C THR A 332 24.11 6.71 -3.52
N ASP A 333 25.24 7.24 -3.02
CA ASP A 333 25.58 7.15 -1.58
C ASP A 333 24.49 7.75 -0.68
N LYS A 334 23.74 8.75 -1.17
CA LYS A 334 22.61 9.36 -0.42
C LYS A 334 21.42 8.42 -0.25
N ASP A 335 21.38 7.33 -1.00
CA ASP A 335 20.33 6.33 -0.94
C ASP A 335 20.68 5.16 -0.02
N LEU A 336 21.90 5.14 0.53
CA LEU A 336 22.35 4.15 1.49
C LEU A 336 22.05 4.61 2.93
N VAL A 337 21.62 3.67 3.78
CA VAL A 337 21.44 3.86 5.22
C VAL A 337 22.36 2.85 5.92
N THR A 338 23.47 3.30 6.47
CA THR A 338 24.58 2.46 6.99
C THR A 338 24.77 2.59 8.49
#